data_AF-A0A059C9K6-F1
#
_entry.id   AF-A0A059C9K6-F1
#
_cell.length_a   1.000
_cell.length_b   1.000
_cell.length_c   1.000
_cell.angle_alpha   90.00
_cell.angle_beta   90.00
_cell.angle_gamma   90.00
#
_symmetry.space_group_name_H-M   'P 1'
#
loop_
_entity.id
_entity.type
_entity.pdbx_description
1 polymer ?
#
loop_
_entity_poly.entity_id
_entity_poly.type
_entity_poly.pdbx_seq_one_letter_code
_entity_poly.pdbx_strand_id
1 'polypeptide(L)'
;MDRAQEQLLRNVTLYKCGDFAICNEMDSPKCSCMEGFSPKSPDQWNRGNWSAGCARKTQLQCQDNSSRMDGFLKLDGVKLPDFADSVSATIRDECEAKCLENCSCNAFAFDIGIGCMLWTDNLIDVQHFDKGGLTLQIRLANSELRTKSKISKLFIIITVLVGAFVLGVLVWLLWRFKGNLKGFSIFYRKNKKLPLLDNFVKNEELSAELSGPDGLARDAKQVGGADITVFNFSSIEAATNFFSEENKLGLGGFGPVYK
;
A
#
# COMPACT_ATOMS: atom_id res chain seq x y z
N MET A 1 -19.64 -36.39 -30.83
CA MET A 1 -18.75 -35.23 -30.60
C MET A 1 -17.94 -35.05 -31.86
N ASP A 2 -18.04 -33.87 -32.47
CA ASP A 2 -17.41 -33.61 -33.77
C ASP A 2 -15.90 -33.41 -33.61
N ARG A 3 -15.11 -33.87 -34.59
CA ARG A 3 -13.65 -33.68 -34.61
C ARG A 3 -13.24 -32.21 -34.45
N ALA A 4 -14.08 -31.28 -34.89
CA ALA A 4 -13.90 -29.84 -34.71
C ALA A 4 -14.02 -29.42 -33.23
N GLN A 5 -14.97 -29.97 -32.47
CA GLN A 5 -15.07 -29.74 -31.02
C GLN A 5 -13.91 -30.40 -30.27
N GLU A 6 -13.42 -31.54 -30.74
CA GLU A 6 -12.28 -32.22 -30.13
C GLU A 6 -10.95 -31.48 -30.37
N GLN A 7 -10.76 -30.85 -31.53
CA GLN A 7 -9.64 -29.93 -31.78
C GLN A 7 -9.76 -28.63 -30.97
N LEU A 8 -10.97 -28.08 -30.84
CA LEU A 8 -11.21 -26.90 -29.98
C LEU A 8 -10.90 -27.20 -28.51
N LEU A 9 -11.31 -28.37 -28.01
CA LEU A 9 -11.02 -28.83 -26.65
C LEU A 9 -9.53 -29.13 -26.43
N ARG A 10 -8.82 -29.64 -27.45
CA ARG A 10 -7.35 -29.85 -27.39
C ARG A 10 -6.58 -28.53 -27.29
N ASN A 11 -7.02 -27.48 -28.00
CA ASN A 11 -6.43 -26.15 -27.90
C ASN A 11 -6.70 -25.50 -26.53
N VAL A 12 -7.86 -25.78 -25.93
CA VAL A 12 -8.20 -25.35 -24.56
C VAL A 12 -7.39 -26.09 -23.48
N THR A 13 -6.81 -27.26 -23.79
CA THR A 13 -5.96 -28.01 -22.84
C THR A 13 -4.46 -27.71 -22.90
N LEU A 14 -3.95 -27.02 -23.93
CA LEU A 14 -2.50 -26.76 -24.06
C LEU A 14 -2.08 -25.45 -23.38
N TYR A 15 -2.94 -24.42 -23.42
CA TYR A 15 -2.62 -23.08 -22.94
C TYR A 15 -3.37 -22.74 -21.64
N LYS A 16 -2.64 -22.21 -20.64
CA LYS A 16 -3.22 -21.91 -19.30
C LYS A 16 -4.18 -20.72 -19.31
N CYS A 17 -3.92 -19.74 -20.19
CA CYS A 17 -4.75 -18.54 -20.36
C CYS A 17 -5.12 -18.39 -21.84
N GLY A 18 -6.27 -17.77 -22.13
CA GLY A 18 -6.65 -17.44 -23.49
C GLY A 18 -5.75 -16.37 -24.12
N ASP A 19 -6.03 -16.03 -25.37
CA ASP A 19 -5.25 -15.04 -26.12
C ASP A 19 -5.22 -13.66 -25.47
N PHE A 20 -4.11 -12.93 -25.69
CA PHE A 20 -3.83 -11.61 -25.13
C PHE A 20 -3.91 -11.53 -23.59
N ALA A 21 -3.86 -12.67 -22.92
CA ALA A 21 -3.67 -12.80 -21.48
C ALA A 21 -2.25 -13.26 -21.16
N ILE A 22 -1.77 -12.92 -19.97
CA ILE A 22 -0.50 -13.39 -19.41
C ILE A 22 -0.77 -14.30 -18.22
N CYS A 23 -0.04 -15.42 -18.17
CA CYS A 23 -0.05 -16.36 -17.05
C CYS A 23 1.05 -16.00 -16.05
N ASN A 24 0.71 -15.88 -14.77
CA ASN A 24 1.64 -15.96 -13.67
C ASN A 24 1.21 -17.10 -12.74
N GLU A 25 2.08 -18.10 -12.59
CA GLU A 25 1.74 -19.30 -11.81
C GLU A 25 1.65 -19.04 -10.30
N MET A 26 2.33 -18.00 -9.84
CA MET A 26 2.40 -17.63 -8.43
C MET A 26 1.24 -16.71 -7.99
N ASP A 27 0.51 -16.13 -8.96
CA ASP A 27 -0.57 -15.19 -8.68
C ASP A 27 -1.93 -15.88 -8.48
N SER A 28 -2.81 -15.19 -7.77
CA SER A 28 -4.23 -15.53 -7.65
C SER A 28 -5.06 -14.27 -7.93
N PRO A 29 -5.73 -14.15 -9.10
CA PRO A 29 -5.87 -15.16 -10.16
C PRO A 29 -4.59 -15.35 -11.00
N LYS A 30 -4.42 -16.55 -11.57
CA LYS A 30 -3.25 -16.92 -12.38
C LYS A 30 -3.15 -16.20 -13.73
N CYS A 31 -4.30 -15.83 -14.31
CA CYS A 31 -4.38 -15.16 -15.59
C CYS A 31 -4.81 -13.70 -15.40
N SER A 32 -4.11 -12.80 -16.08
CA SER A 32 -4.49 -11.40 -16.19
C SER A 32 -4.45 -10.97 -17.66
N CYS A 33 -5.34 -10.04 -18.05
CA CYS A 33 -5.23 -9.43 -19.36
C CYS A 33 -3.99 -8.53 -19.42
N MET A 34 -3.28 -8.56 -20.54
CA MET A 34 -2.21 -7.59 -20.78
C MET A 34 -2.77 -6.16 -20.72
N GLU A 35 -1.94 -5.20 -20.30
CA GLU A 35 -2.36 -3.81 -20.26
C GLU A 35 -2.78 -3.33 -21.67
N GLY A 36 -3.90 -2.59 -21.74
CA GLY A 36 -4.57 -2.25 -23.00
C GLY A 36 -5.64 -3.25 -23.45
N PHE A 37 -5.84 -4.35 -22.73
CA PHE A 37 -6.85 -5.37 -23.02
C PHE A 37 -7.83 -5.59 -21.86
N SER A 38 -9.01 -6.13 -22.18
CA SER A 38 -10.06 -6.49 -21.22
C SER A 38 -10.63 -7.87 -21.54
N PRO A 39 -11.15 -8.62 -20.54
CA PRO A 39 -11.69 -9.95 -20.78
C PRO A 39 -12.78 -9.96 -21.86
N LYS A 40 -12.74 -10.91 -22.79
CA LYS A 40 -13.82 -11.06 -23.80
C LYS A 40 -15.15 -11.45 -23.16
N SER A 41 -15.09 -12.18 -22.05
CA SER A 41 -16.25 -12.63 -21.28
C SER A 41 -16.00 -12.42 -19.77
N PRO A 42 -16.35 -11.22 -19.23
CA PRO A 42 -16.08 -10.87 -17.83
C PRO A 42 -16.69 -11.85 -16.82
N ASP A 43 -17.90 -12.35 -17.09
CA ASP A 43 -18.59 -13.29 -16.19
C ASP A 43 -17.85 -14.63 -16.06
N GLN A 44 -17.30 -15.14 -17.17
CA GLN A 44 -16.49 -16.36 -17.16
C GLN A 44 -15.14 -16.12 -16.51
N TRP A 45 -14.52 -14.97 -16.79
CA TRP A 45 -13.23 -14.55 -16.24
C TRP A 45 -13.27 -14.51 -14.70
N ASN A 46 -14.33 -13.91 -14.14
CA ASN A 46 -14.54 -13.78 -12.71
C ASN A 46 -14.84 -15.13 -12.02
N ARG A 47 -15.26 -16.15 -12.78
CA ARG A 47 -15.47 -17.52 -12.31
C ARG A 47 -14.23 -18.40 -12.47
N GLY A 48 -13.09 -17.83 -12.89
CA GLY A 48 -11.84 -18.57 -13.10
C GLY A 48 -11.76 -19.29 -14.44
N ASN A 49 -12.64 -18.99 -15.40
CA ASN A 49 -12.52 -19.46 -16.77
C ASN A 49 -11.95 -18.36 -17.67
N TRP A 50 -10.66 -18.50 -18.00
CA TRP A 50 -9.89 -17.53 -18.79
C TRP A 50 -9.71 -17.95 -20.26
N SER A 51 -10.34 -19.05 -20.70
CA SER A 51 -10.15 -19.64 -22.03
C SER A 51 -10.53 -18.71 -23.19
N ALA A 52 -11.51 -17.83 -22.97
CA ALA A 52 -11.91 -16.84 -23.97
C ALA A 52 -10.87 -15.74 -24.21
N GLY A 53 -9.90 -15.58 -23.30
CA GLY A 53 -8.86 -14.57 -23.40
C GLY A 53 -9.37 -13.13 -23.29
N CYS A 54 -8.62 -12.22 -23.90
CA CYS A 54 -8.82 -10.78 -23.79
C CYS A 54 -8.96 -10.13 -25.16
N ALA A 55 -9.73 -9.05 -25.23
CA ALA A 55 -9.86 -8.19 -26.40
C ALA A 55 -9.24 -6.82 -26.11
N ARG A 56 -8.76 -6.16 -27.17
CA ARG A 56 -8.23 -4.80 -27.09
C ARG A 56 -9.32 -3.84 -26.60
N LYS A 57 -8.96 -2.94 -25.67
CA LYS A 57 -9.87 -1.88 -25.19
C LYS A 57 -10.11 -0.82 -26.25
N THR A 58 -9.05 -0.46 -26.98
CA THR A 58 -9.08 0.53 -28.06
C THR A 58 -8.53 -0.07 -29.34
N GLN A 59 -9.22 0.18 -30.45
CA GLN A 59 -8.81 -0.28 -31.78
C GLN A 59 -7.53 0.45 -32.25
N LEU A 60 -6.69 -0.27 -32.98
CA LEU A 60 -5.48 0.27 -33.62
C LEU A 60 -5.85 1.27 -34.72
N GLN A 61 -4.98 2.26 -34.93
CA GLN A 61 -5.21 3.39 -35.85
C GLN A 61 -4.33 3.30 -37.11
N CYS A 62 -3.96 2.09 -37.52
CA CYS A 62 -2.98 1.85 -38.59
C CYS A 62 -3.32 2.45 -39.97
N GLN A 63 -4.60 2.72 -40.26
CA GLN A 63 -5.05 3.18 -41.59
C GLN A 63 -5.17 4.71 -41.73
N ASP A 64 -5.04 5.49 -40.65
CA ASP A 64 -5.26 6.93 -40.69
C ASP A 64 -3.93 7.69 -40.83
N ASN A 65 -3.72 8.35 -41.97
CA ASN A 65 -2.58 9.25 -42.23
C ASN A 65 -2.51 10.47 -41.28
N SER A 66 -3.51 10.65 -40.42
CA SER A 66 -3.63 11.72 -39.44
C SER A 66 -3.05 11.32 -38.08
N SER A 67 -1.73 11.52 -37.92
CA SER A 67 -1.03 11.89 -36.68
C SER A 67 -1.48 11.29 -35.33
N ARG A 68 -1.96 10.04 -35.31
CA ARG A 68 -2.12 9.21 -34.11
C ARG A 68 -1.62 7.79 -34.39
N MET A 69 -0.32 7.68 -34.60
CA MET A 69 0.34 6.38 -34.80
C MET A 69 0.15 5.49 -33.58
N ASP A 70 -0.08 4.19 -33.81
CA ASP A 70 0.05 3.17 -32.77
C ASP A 70 1.44 3.25 -32.14
N GLY A 71 1.59 2.68 -30.95
CA GLY A 71 2.89 2.53 -30.31
C GLY A 71 2.99 1.18 -29.62
N PHE A 72 4.07 1.00 -28.86
CA PHE A 72 4.33 -0.26 -28.19
C PHE A 72 4.42 -0.10 -26.68
N LEU A 73 3.82 -1.04 -25.98
CA LEU A 73 3.99 -1.26 -24.56
C LEU A 73 5.04 -2.36 -24.34
N LYS A 74 6.04 -2.05 -23.53
CA LYS A 74 7.04 -3.02 -23.07
C LYS A 74 6.45 -3.94 -22.02
N LEU A 75 6.57 -5.24 -22.24
CA LEU A 75 6.28 -6.29 -21.28
C LEU A 75 7.54 -7.14 -21.09
N ASP A 76 8.25 -6.89 -20.00
CA ASP A 76 9.53 -7.52 -19.69
C ASP A 76 9.35 -8.83 -18.93
N GLY A 77 10.37 -9.68 -18.97
CA GLY A 77 10.46 -10.88 -18.15
C GLY A 77 9.45 -11.96 -18.54
N VAL A 78 9.14 -12.08 -19.83
CA VAL A 78 8.12 -13.04 -20.29
C VAL A 78 8.71 -14.17 -21.13
N LYS A 79 8.03 -15.31 -21.10
CA LYS A 79 8.04 -16.26 -22.21
C LYS A 79 7.38 -15.59 -23.41
N LEU A 80 8.09 -15.54 -24.54
CA LEU A 80 7.53 -15.00 -25.77
C LEU A 80 6.35 -15.89 -26.26
N PRO A 81 5.34 -15.29 -26.92
CA PRO A 81 4.21 -16.04 -27.45
C PRO A 81 4.63 -17.06 -28.52
N ASP A 82 3.84 -18.11 -28.69
CA ASP A 82 4.06 -19.09 -29.75
C ASP A 82 3.84 -18.47 -31.15
N PHE A 83 4.37 -19.15 -32.19
CA PHE A 83 4.14 -18.84 -33.61
C PHE A 83 4.65 -17.46 -34.06
N ALA A 84 5.88 -17.11 -33.67
CA ALA A 84 6.54 -15.91 -34.17
C ALA A 84 7.00 -16.05 -35.63
N ASP A 85 6.79 -15.00 -36.41
CA ASP A 85 7.40 -14.81 -37.71
C ASP A 85 8.80 -14.22 -37.54
N SER A 86 9.83 -14.91 -38.02
CA SER A 86 11.18 -14.35 -38.05
C SER A 86 11.34 -13.39 -39.23
N VAL A 87 11.80 -12.16 -38.95
CA VAL A 87 11.95 -11.13 -39.97
C VAL A 87 13.38 -10.62 -39.97
N SER A 88 13.91 -10.33 -41.17
CA SER A 88 15.26 -9.77 -41.32
C SER A 88 15.31 -8.35 -40.74
N ALA A 89 15.88 -8.18 -39.55
CA ALA A 89 16.19 -6.87 -38.98
C ALA A 89 17.42 -7.01 -38.08
N THR A 90 18.34 -6.06 -38.18
CA THR A 90 19.64 -6.10 -37.50
C THR A 90 19.60 -5.41 -36.13
N ILE A 91 18.65 -4.50 -35.96
CA ILE A 91 18.44 -3.75 -34.72
C ILE A 91 16.96 -3.72 -34.35
N ARG A 92 16.69 -3.51 -33.07
CA ARG A 92 15.33 -3.39 -32.51
C ARG A 92 14.47 -2.36 -33.25
N ASP A 93 15.03 -1.22 -33.62
CA ASP A 93 14.27 -0.12 -34.23
C ASP A 93 13.78 -0.49 -35.64
N GLU A 94 14.54 -1.30 -36.39
CA GLU A 94 14.09 -1.85 -37.67
C GLU A 94 12.95 -2.86 -37.47
N CYS A 95 13.03 -3.69 -36.43
CA CYS A 95 11.96 -4.63 -36.08
C CYS A 95 10.66 -3.89 -35.71
N GLU A 96 10.79 -2.81 -34.95
CA GLU A 96 9.69 -1.91 -34.57
C GLU A 96 9.04 -1.27 -35.80
N ALA A 97 9.84 -0.70 -36.70
CA ALA A 97 9.36 -0.10 -37.94
C ALA A 97 8.60 -1.10 -38.82
N LYS A 98 9.16 -2.31 -39.01
CA LYS A 98 8.50 -3.36 -39.78
C LYS A 98 7.16 -3.81 -39.20
N CYS A 99 7.05 -3.87 -37.87
CA CYS A 99 5.78 -4.15 -37.23
C CYS A 99 4.78 -3.00 -37.45
N LEU A 100 5.21 -1.74 -37.35
CA LEU A 100 4.32 -0.58 -37.58
C LEU A 100 3.78 -0.53 -39.01
N GLU A 101 4.61 -0.85 -40.00
CA GLU A 101 4.25 -0.94 -41.42
C GLU A 101 3.23 -2.04 -41.70
N ASN A 102 3.24 -3.13 -40.92
CA ASN A 102 2.29 -4.22 -41.03
C ASN A 102 1.10 -4.00 -40.09
N CYS A 103 -0.06 -3.57 -40.61
CA CYS A 103 -1.26 -3.33 -39.80
C CYS A 103 -1.81 -4.55 -39.05
N SER A 104 -1.46 -5.76 -39.47
CA SER A 104 -1.83 -6.98 -38.76
C SER A 104 -0.87 -7.31 -37.61
N CYS A 105 0.30 -6.67 -37.53
CA CYS A 105 1.26 -6.94 -36.48
C CYS A 105 0.71 -6.54 -35.10
N ASN A 106 0.60 -7.51 -34.20
CA ASN A 106 0.13 -7.36 -32.83
C ASN A 106 1.25 -7.10 -31.83
N ALA A 107 2.44 -7.66 -32.06
CA ALA A 107 3.61 -7.48 -31.20
C ALA A 107 4.92 -7.78 -31.94
N PHE A 108 6.03 -7.35 -31.36
CA PHE A 108 7.36 -7.80 -31.76
C PHE A 108 8.26 -8.08 -30.56
N ALA A 109 9.36 -8.77 -30.80
CA ALA A 109 10.46 -8.92 -29.87
C ALA A 109 11.77 -8.88 -30.66
N PHE A 110 12.82 -8.38 -30.02
CA PHE A 110 14.15 -8.37 -30.60
C PHE A 110 15.14 -8.87 -29.55
N ASP A 111 15.88 -9.90 -29.90
CA ASP A 111 16.99 -10.42 -29.12
C ASP A 111 18.24 -10.49 -29.99
N ILE A 112 19.42 -10.28 -29.41
CA ILE A 112 20.68 -10.24 -30.16
C ILE A 112 21.06 -11.62 -30.72
N GLY A 113 20.68 -12.70 -30.03
CA GLY A 113 20.96 -14.08 -30.46
C GLY A 113 19.89 -14.66 -31.39
N ILE A 114 18.63 -14.28 -31.21
CA ILE A 114 17.49 -14.82 -31.99
C ILE A 114 17.15 -13.93 -33.19
N GLY A 115 17.33 -12.62 -33.06
CA GLY A 115 16.93 -11.62 -34.05
C GLY A 115 15.52 -11.07 -33.82
N CYS A 116 14.91 -10.59 -34.90
CA CYS A 116 13.57 -9.98 -34.89
C CYS A 116 12.46 -11.02 -35.08
N MET A 117 11.50 -10.98 -34.16
CA MET A 117 10.32 -11.83 -34.12
C MET A 117 9.07 -10.94 -34.14
N LEU A 118 8.16 -11.19 -35.07
CA LEU A 118 6.86 -10.50 -35.16
C LEU A 118 5.72 -11.48 -34.91
N TRP A 119 4.60 -10.98 -34.39
CA TRP A 119 3.35 -11.72 -34.30
C TRP A 119 2.27 -10.98 -35.06
N THR A 120 1.73 -11.60 -36.10
CA THR A 120 0.61 -11.09 -36.89
C THR A 120 -0.74 -11.66 -36.43
N ASP A 121 -0.71 -12.82 -35.78
CA ASP A 121 -1.87 -13.45 -35.16
C ASP A 121 -2.00 -13.10 -33.66
N ASN A 122 -2.98 -13.72 -33.01
CA ASN A 122 -3.25 -13.55 -31.59
C ASN A 122 -2.07 -14.00 -30.72
N LEU A 123 -1.78 -13.23 -29.66
CA LEU A 123 -0.71 -13.57 -28.73
C LEU A 123 -1.20 -14.66 -27.77
N ILE A 124 -0.59 -15.84 -27.83
CA ILE A 124 -0.95 -17.00 -27.01
C ILE A 124 0.27 -17.56 -26.28
N ASP A 125 0.02 -18.22 -25.14
CA ASP A 125 1.03 -18.84 -24.29
C ASP A 125 2.10 -17.89 -23.71
N VAL A 126 1.70 -16.64 -23.43
CA VAL A 126 2.55 -15.67 -22.75
C VAL A 126 2.56 -15.95 -21.24
N GLN A 127 3.76 -16.08 -20.67
CA GLN A 127 3.96 -16.36 -19.25
C GLN A 127 4.94 -15.37 -18.64
N HIS A 128 4.65 -14.87 -17.43
CA HIS A 128 5.58 -14.07 -16.65
C HIS A 128 6.58 -14.96 -15.90
N PHE A 129 7.85 -14.54 -15.87
CA PHE A 129 8.89 -15.15 -15.07
C PHE A 129 9.38 -14.17 -14.00
N ASP A 130 9.54 -14.64 -12.77
CA ASP A 130 10.11 -13.83 -11.67
C ASP A 130 11.56 -13.42 -11.93
N LYS A 131 12.29 -14.23 -12.74
CA LYS A 131 13.68 -14.00 -13.14
C LYS A 131 13.90 -14.48 -14.57
N GLY A 132 14.64 -13.70 -15.35
CA GLY A 132 14.92 -14.00 -16.75
C GLY A 132 13.74 -13.63 -17.64
N GLY A 133 13.61 -14.33 -18.78
CA GLY A 133 12.62 -13.99 -19.81
C GLY A 133 13.13 -12.94 -20.80
N LEU A 134 12.30 -12.68 -21.82
CA LEU A 134 12.58 -11.73 -22.88
C LEU A 134 11.56 -10.57 -22.81
N THR A 135 11.84 -9.52 -23.55
CA THR A 135 10.94 -8.36 -23.66
C THR A 135 10.03 -8.52 -24.88
N LEU A 136 8.72 -8.55 -24.63
CA LEU A 136 7.69 -8.48 -25.66
C LEU A 136 7.20 -7.03 -25.80
N GLN A 137 7.11 -6.54 -27.04
CA GLN A 137 6.63 -5.20 -27.37
C GLN A 137 5.24 -5.31 -27.98
N ILE A 138 4.20 -5.01 -27.20
CA ILE A 138 2.80 -5.17 -27.59
C ILE A 138 2.30 -3.89 -28.26
N ARG A 139 1.81 -3.99 -29.49
CA ARG A 139 1.24 -2.85 -30.23
C ARG A 139 -0.06 -2.42 -29.56
N LEU A 140 -0.22 -1.13 -29.28
CA LEU A 140 -1.43 -0.52 -28.71
C LEU A 140 -1.74 0.81 -29.40
N ALA A 141 -2.99 1.23 -29.33
CA ALA A 141 -3.38 2.57 -29.76
C ALA A 141 -2.68 3.63 -28.90
N ASN A 142 -2.26 4.75 -29.50
CA ASN A 142 -1.54 5.82 -28.80
C ASN A 142 -2.29 6.38 -27.58
N SER A 143 -3.62 6.37 -27.61
CA SER A 143 -4.47 6.82 -26.51
C SER A 143 -4.25 6.02 -25.22
N GLU A 144 -4.01 4.71 -25.33
CA GLU A 144 -3.72 3.84 -24.19
C GLU A 144 -2.36 4.21 -23.56
N LEU A 145 -1.36 4.50 -24.40
CA LEU A 145 0.00 4.85 -23.96
C LEU A 145 0.08 6.25 -23.33
N ARG A 146 -0.63 7.24 -23.91
CA ARG A 146 -0.61 8.64 -23.42
C ARG A 146 -1.33 8.80 -22.08
N THR A 147 -2.39 8.04 -21.85
CA THR A 147 -3.17 8.12 -20.60
C THR A 147 -2.31 7.81 -19.38
N LYS A 148 -1.49 6.77 -19.47
CA LYS A 148 -0.52 6.41 -18.43
C LYS A 148 0.49 7.52 -18.15
N SER A 149 1.08 8.11 -19.19
CA SER A 149 2.08 9.18 -19.05
C SER A 149 1.52 10.45 -18.39
N LYS A 150 0.27 10.83 -18.69
CA LYS A 150 -0.36 12.00 -18.07
C LYS A 150 -0.63 11.78 -16.59
N ILE A 151 -1.19 10.62 -16.25
CA ILE A 151 -1.53 10.28 -14.86
C ILE A 151 -0.26 10.20 -14.01
N SER A 152 0.80 9.53 -14.49
CA SER A 152 2.05 9.41 -13.74
C SER A 152 2.73 10.76 -13.48
N LYS A 153 2.78 11.65 -14.48
CA LYS A 153 3.31 13.01 -14.31
C LYS A 153 2.49 13.83 -13.31
N LEU A 154 1.16 13.73 -13.35
CA LEU A 154 0.28 14.45 -12.43
C LEU A 154 0.50 14.02 -10.97
N PHE A 155 0.61 12.71 -10.71
CA PHE A 155 0.87 12.19 -9.37
C PHE A 155 2.22 12.65 -8.80
N ILE A 156 3.28 12.68 -9.61
CA ILE A 156 4.60 13.17 -9.18
C ILE A 156 4.52 14.65 -8.77
N ILE A 157 3.85 15.48 -9.57
CA ILE A 157 3.69 16.91 -9.27
C ILE A 157 2.93 17.11 -7.95
N ILE A 158 1.80 16.41 -7.76
CA ILE A 158 1.00 16.51 -6.52
C ILE A 158 1.83 16.09 -5.31
N THR A 159 2.58 14.98 -5.40
CA THR A 159 3.39 14.48 -4.30
C THR A 159 4.46 15.48 -3.87
N VAL A 160 5.11 16.13 -4.84
CA VAL A 160 6.12 17.18 -4.58
C VAL A 160 5.48 18.40 -3.92
N LEU A 161 4.31 18.85 -4.39
CA LEU A 161 3.61 20.01 -3.82
C LEU A 161 3.16 19.77 -2.38
N VAL A 162 2.58 18.60 -2.10
CA VAL A 162 2.15 18.22 -0.75
C VAL A 162 3.36 18.09 0.18
N GLY A 163 4.43 17.45 -0.27
CA GLY A 163 5.68 17.33 0.49
C GLY A 163 6.29 18.68 0.84
N ALA A 164 6.36 19.60 -0.12
CA ALA A 164 6.86 20.95 0.10
C ALA A 164 5.98 21.74 1.09
N PHE A 165 4.66 21.61 1.00
CA PHE A 165 3.73 22.26 1.92
C PHE A 165 3.90 21.75 3.36
N VAL A 166 3.95 20.43 3.56
CA VAL A 166 4.15 19.82 4.88
C VAL A 166 5.49 20.23 5.49
N LEU A 167 6.57 20.21 4.70
CA LEU A 167 7.88 20.69 5.13
C LEU A 167 7.85 22.17 5.51
N GLY A 168 7.17 23.01 4.73
CA GLY A 168 6.97 24.43 5.04
C GLY A 168 6.25 24.65 6.36
N VAL A 169 5.19 23.90 6.63
CA VAL A 169 4.44 23.96 7.90
C VAL A 169 5.31 23.52 9.08
N LEU A 170 6.07 22.43 8.94
CA LEU A 170 6.98 21.95 9.99
C LEU A 170 8.04 22.99 10.32
N VAL A 171 8.66 23.60 9.30
CA VAL A 171 9.61 24.70 9.50
C VAL A 171 8.90 25.86 10.19
N TRP A 172 7.75 26.31 9.71
CA TRP A 172 7.01 27.42 10.33
C TRP A 172 6.69 27.17 11.82
N LEU A 173 6.24 25.96 12.18
CA LEU A 173 5.99 25.58 13.57
C LEU A 173 7.28 25.65 14.40
N LEU A 174 8.39 25.10 13.91
CA LEU A 174 9.68 25.15 14.60
C LEU A 174 10.15 26.60 14.83
N TRP A 175 9.97 27.49 13.85
CA TRP A 175 10.29 28.92 13.99
C TRP A 175 9.38 29.61 15.00
N ARG A 176 8.07 29.33 14.96
CA ARG A 176 7.09 29.90 15.90
C ARG A 176 7.33 29.45 17.34
N PHE A 177 7.69 28.19 17.56
CA PHE A 177 7.99 27.68 18.90
C PHE A 177 9.39 28.09 19.41
N LYS A 178 10.37 28.28 18.52
CA LYS A 178 11.70 28.82 18.89
C LYS A 178 11.63 30.29 19.34
N GLY A 179 10.68 31.07 18.82
CA GLY A 179 10.44 32.45 19.25
C GLY A 179 9.86 32.60 20.67
N ASN A 180 9.12 31.59 21.15
CA ASN A 180 8.51 31.56 22.49
C ASN A 180 9.37 30.87 23.56
N LEU A 181 10.58 30.39 23.20
CA LEU A 181 11.52 29.71 24.12
C LEU A 181 12.58 30.66 24.71
N LYS A 182 12.24 31.94 24.89
CA LYS A 182 12.98 32.84 25.80
C LYS A 182 12.47 32.81 27.25
N GLY A 183 11.53 31.91 27.58
CA GLY A 183 10.89 31.86 28.91
C GLY A 183 10.73 30.48 29.54
N PHE A 184 11.51 29.46 29.14
CA PHE A 184 11.39 28.11 29.71
C PHE A 184 12.71 27.48 30.16
N SER A 185 13.67 28.30 30.60
CA SER A 185 14.94 27.84 31.17
C SER A 185 14.95 27.87 32.71
N ILE A 186 13.91 27.37 33.37
CA ILE A 186 13.94 27.14 34.82
C ILE A 186 13.16 25.85 35.12
N PHE A 187 13.75 24.68 34.88
CA PHE A 187 13.44 23.47 35.67
C PHE A 187 14.44 22.31 35.49
N TYR A 188 15.38 22.39 34.53
CA TYR A 188 16.44 21.38 34.35
C TYR A 188 17.68 21.59 35.26
N ARG A 189 17.51 21.98 36.53
CA ARG A 189 18.67 22.07 37.45
C ARG A 189 18.32 21.74 38.90
N LYS A 190 18.75 20.54 39.32
CA LYS A 190 18.82 19.88 40.66
C LYS A 190 17.93 18.63 40.70
N ASN A 191 18.39 17.39 40.90
CA ASN A 191 19.67 16.86 41.32
C ASN A 191 19.86 15.46 40.68
N LYS A 192 20.99 15.23 40.00
CA LYS A 192 21.52 13.89 39.76
C LYS A 192 22.84 13.80 40.55
N LYS A 193 22.78 13.22 41.75
CA LYS A 193 23.94 12.63 42.42
C LYS A 193 23.47 11.32 43.07
N LEU A 194 24.01 10.22 42.54
CA LEU A 194 23.92 8.85 43.04
C LEU A 194 25.27 8.57 43.76
N PRO A 195 25.28 7.97 44.96
CA PRO A 195 25.74 6.57 45.11
C PRO A 195 24.93 5.82 46.20
N LEU A 196 24.33 4.66 45.89
CA LEU A 196 24.81 3.27 46.12
C LEU A 196 24.73 2.75 47.56
N LEU A 197 24.03 1.61 47.68
CA LEU A 197 24.00 0.61 48.77
C LEU A 197 23.47 1.16 50.11
N ASP A 198 22.64 0.51 50.92
CA ASP A 198 22.28 -0.90 51.06
C ASP A 198 21.18 -0.95 52.14
N ASN A 199 20.32 -1.98 52.12
CA ASN A 199 19.50 -2.46 53.25
C ASN A 199 18.41 -1.51 53.81
N PHE A 200 17.11 -1.86 53.82
CA PHE A 200 16.52 -3.11 54.32
C PHE A 200 16.99 -3.52 55.72
N VAL A 201 16.97 -2.63 56.72
CA VAL A 201 16.90 -3.01 58.14
C VAL A 201 16.13 -1.96 58.94
N LYS A 202 14.96 -2.38 59.46
CA LYS A 202 14.28 -2.00 60.73
C LYS A 202 13.69 -0.59 60.89
N ASN A 203 12.35 -0.59 61.02
CA ASN A 203 11.55 -0.35 62.24
C ASN A 203 12.06 0.63 63.32
N GLU A 204 11.09 1.16 64.09
CA GLU A 204 11.23 1.86 65.39
C GLU A 204 11.81 3.29 65.26
N GLU A 205 11.37 4.35 65.94
CA GLU A 205 10.64 4.54 67.20
C GLU A 205 10.23 6.05 67.21
N LEU A 206 8.96 6.38 67.43
CA LEU A 206 8.45 7.07 68.63
C LEU A 206 9.34 8.17 69.23
N SER A 207 8.84 9.41 69.24
CA SER A 207 8.77 10.37 70.38
C SER A 207 8.67 11.81 69.84
N ALA A 208 7.54 12.50 70.10
CA ALA A 208 7.38 13.52 71.16
C ALA A 208 7.89 14.90 70.68
N GLU A 209 7.23 16.06 70.78
CA GLU A 209 6.18 16.58 71.66
C GLU A 209 5.52 17.85 71.03
N LEU A 210 4.26 18.10 71.46
CA LEU A 210 3.51 19.36 71.70
C LEU A 210 3.71 20.59 70.77
N SER A 211 2.67 21.20 70.20
CA SER A 211 1.63 21.97 70.92
C SER A 211 0.47 22.37 69.96
N GLY A 212 -0.80 22.32 70.41
CA GLY A 212 -1.96 22.95 69.72
C GLY A 212 -2.15 24.43 70.12
N PRO A 213 -3.32 25.08 69.93
CA PRO A 213 -4.54 24.70 69.20
C PRO A 213 -5.02 25.83 68.22
N ASP A 214 -6.32 25.87 67.91
CA ASP A 214 -7.08 26.79 67.03
C ASP A 214 -7.01 26.52 65.52
N GLY A 215 -8.10 26.48 64.76
CA GLY A 215 -9.48 26.88 65.04
C GLY A 215 -10.05 27.61 63.82
N LEU A 216 -10.91 26.92 63.07
CA LEU A 216 -11.97 27.43 62.18
C LEU A 216 -11.64 28.43 61.06
N ALA A 217 -11.73 27.94 59.81
CA ALA A 217 -12.11 28.74 58.65
C ALA A 217 -13.40 28.19 58.01
N ARG A 218 -14.43 29.03 57.99
CA ARG A 218 -15.64 29.02 57.14
C ARG A 218 -15.74 30.45 56.57
N ASP A 219 -16.22 30.77 55.37
CA ASP A 219 -17.11 30.15 54.38
C ASP A 219 -16.67 30.68 52.98
N ALA A 220 -16.56 29.82 51.96
CA ALA A 220 -17.55 29.58 50.90
C ALA A 220 -17.98 30.81 50.07
N LYS A 221 -17.55 30.83 48.80
CA LYS A 221 -18.19 31.58 47.70
C LYS A 221 -18.79 30.57 46.72
N GLN A 222 -20.12 30.54 46.64
CA GLN A 222 -20.89 29.65 45.76
C GLN A 222 -20.83 30.07 44.29
N VAL A 223 -20.84 29.09 43.40
CA VAL A 223 -21.57 29.15 42.12
C VAL A 223 -22.32 27.83 41.99
N GLY A 224 -23.61 27.90 41.66
CA GLY A 224 -24.51 26.75 41.65
C GLY A 224 -24.08 25.61 40.72
N GLY A 225 -24.51 24.40 41.10
CA GLY A 225 -24.25 23.15 40.41
C GLY A 225 -23.80 22.10 41.42
N ALA A 226 -24.43 20.92 41.41
CA ALA A 226 -24.18 19.81 42.34
C ALA A 226 -22.68 19.59 42.61
N ASP A 227 -22.30 19.62 43.88
CA ASP A 227 -20.92 19.46 44.33
C ASP A 227 -20.50 17.99 44.15
N ILE A 228 -19.78 17.70 43.06
CA ILE A 228 -19.15 16.40 42.85
C ILE A 228 -17.74 16.51 43.42
N THR A 229 -17.56 16.00 44.63
CA THR A 229 -16.23 15.76 45.20
C THR A 229 -15.49 14.73 44.36
N VAL A 230 -14.44 15.16 43.68
CA VAL A 230 -13.54 14.28 42.92
C VAL A 230 -12.36 13.90 43.81
N PHE A 231 -12.21 12.61 44.12
CA PHE A 231 -11.06 12.08 44.85
C PHE A 231 -10.00 11.55 43.87
N ASN A 232 -8.72 11.76 44.20
CA ASN A 232 -7.62 11.16 43.47
C ASN A 232 -7.49 9.67 43.86
N PHE A 233 -7.11 8.83 42.90
CA PHE A 233 -6.97 7.38 43.10
C PHE A 233 -6.02 7.04 44.25
N SER A 234 -4.90 7.76 44.38
CA SER A 234 -3.95 7.55 45.50
C SER A 234 -4.57 7.83 46.88
N SER A 235 -5.54 8.73 46.97
CA SER A 235 -6.27 8.99 48.21
C SER A 235 -7.24 7.85 48.54
N ILE A 236 -7.85 7.25 47.53
CA ILE A 236 -8.75 6.08 47.67
C ILE A 236 -7.93 4.83 48.05
N GLU A 237 -6.78 4.61 47.42
CA GLU A 237 -5.86 3.53 47.76
C GLU A 237 -5.36 3.66 49.20
N ALA A 238 -4.95 4.86 49.61
CA ALA A 238 -4.52 5.09 50.99
C ALA A 238 -5.67 4.86 52.00
N ALA A 239 -6.88 5.33 51.69
CA ALA A 239 -8.04 5.17 52.56
C ALA A 239 -8.47 3.70 52.71
N THR A 240 -8.46 2.95 51.60
CA THR A 240 -8.83 1.53 51.58
C THR A 240 -7.68 0.60 51.98
N ASN A 241 -6.50 1.13 52.30
CA ASN A 241 -5.26 0.38 52.51
C ASN A 241 -4.96 -0.56 51.32
N PHE A 242 -4.81 0.02 50.14
CA PHE A 242 -4.60 -0.65 48.85
C PHE A 242 -5.65 -1.72 48.54
N PHE A 243 -6.93 -1.44 48.84
CA PHE A 243 -8.05 -2.38 48.69
C PHE A 243 -7.84 -3.70 49.44
N SER A 244 -7.28 -3.63 50.66
CA SER A 244 -7.11 -4.80 51.53
C SER A 244 -8.47 -5.45 51.86
N GLU A 245 -8.51 -6.79 51.89
CA GLU A 245 -9.70 -7.55 52.27
C GLU A 245 -10.14 -7.26 53.73
N GLU A 246 -9.23 -6.77 54.58
CA GLU A 246 -9.53 -6.35 55.95
C GLU A 246 -10.49 -5.15 56.00
N ASN A 247 -10.44 -4.30 54.99
CA ASN A 247 -11.30 -3.12 54.85
C ASN A 247 -12.52 -3.39 53.97
N LYS A 248 -12.72 -4.62 53.50
CA LYS A 248 -13.88 -4.97 52.68
C LYS A 248 -15.12 -5.11 53.55
N LEU A 249 -16.08 -4.23 53.32
CA LEU A 249 -17.37 -4.24 54.00
C LEU A 249 -18.32 -5.30 53.46
N GLY A 250 -18.14 -5.72 52.20
CA GLY A 250 -18.93 -6.78 51.58
C GLY A 250 -18.82 -6.79 50.06
N LEU A 251 -19.56 -7.69 49.41
CA LEU A 251 -19.65 -7.77 47.95
C LEU A 251 -21.12 -7.77 47.53
N GLY A 252 -21.53 -6.70 46.84
CA GLY A 252 -22.89 -6.53 46.33
C GLY A 252 -22.97 -6.85 44.83
N GLY A 253 -24.15 -6.66 44.24
CA GLY A 253 -24.37 -6.86 42.79
C GLY A 253 -23.56 -5.93 41.87
N PHE A 254 -22.89 -4.92 42.44
CA PHE A 254 -22.05 -3.96 41.74
C PHE A 254 -20.55 -4.06 42.11
N GLY A 255 -20.14 -5.11 42.85
CA GLY A 255 -18.74 -5.38 43.20
C GLY A 255 -18.42 -5.23 44.69
N PRO A 256 -17.12 -5.35 45.05
CA PRO A 256 -16.65 -5.21 46.42
C PRO A 256 -16.76 -3.77 46.92
N VAL A 257 -17.16 -3.61 48.18
CA VAL A 257 -17.27 -2.32 48.87
C VAL A 257 -16.24 -2.29 49.99
N TYR A 258 -15.45 -1.21 50.05
CA TYR A 258 -14.40 -1.01 51.06
C TYR A 258 -14.77 0.14 51.99
N LYS A 259 -14.31 0.07 53.25
CA LYS A 259 -14.47 1.08 54.29
C LYS A 259 -13.53 2.25 54.09
#